data_AF-A0A392SVG2-F1
#
_entry.id   AF-A0A392SVG2-F1
#
_cell.length_a   1.000
_cell.length_b   1.000
_cell.length_c   1.000
_cell.angle_alpha   90.00
_cell.angle_beta   90.00
_cell.angle_gamma   90.00
#
_symmetry.space_group_name_H-M   'P 1'
#
loop_
_entity.id
_entity.type
_entity.pdbx_description
1 polymer ?
#
loop_
_entity_poly.entity_id
_entity_poly.type
_entity_poly.pdbx_seq_one_letter_code
_entity_poly.pdbx_strand_id
1 'polypeptide(L)'
;AENDKCVKFESGLRPDIKHLIGFSQIRDFATLVDKSGICDDDGRAKTSYYKAMSDKRGKGQDRGKPYYNRGKRGVESSGGRKKNSGQCYKCGEMGHKS
;
A
#
# COMPACT_ATOMS: atom_id res chain seq x y z
N ALA A 1 -15.24 -32.79 -19.75
CA ALA A 1 -15.22 -32.82 -18.28
C ALA A 1 -15.45 -31.42 -17.74
N GLU A 2 -16.26 -31.28 -16.69
CA GLU A 2 -16.67 -29.98 -16.11
C GLU A 2 -15.51 -29.31 -15.35
N ASN A 3 -14.67 -30.11 -14.70
CA ASN A 3 -13.48 -29.62 -13.99
C ASN A 3 -12.51 -28.88 -14.92
N ASP A 4 -12.32 -29.32 -16.17
CA ASP A 4 -11.49 -28.57 -17.13
C ASP A 4 -12.02 -27.17 -17.44
N LYS A 5 -13.35 -26.99 -17.39
CA LYS A 5 -13.96 -25.67 -17.58
C LYS A 5 -13.71 -24.78 -16.36
N CYS A 6 -13.87 -25.34 -15.16
CA CYS A 6 -13.59 -24.66 -13.91
C CYS A 6 -12.12 -24.22 -13.82
N VAL A 7 -11.17 -25.12 -14.11
CA VAL A 7 -9.74 -24.83 -14.10
C VAL A 7 -9.37 -23.71 -15.08
N LYS A 8 -9.93 -23.73 -16.30
CA LYS A 8 -9.72 -22.66 -17.28
C LYS A 8 -10.26 -21.32 -16.78
N PHE A 9 -11.45 -21.31 -16.18
CA PHE A 9 -12.04 -20.09 -15.64
C PHE A 9 -11.24 -19.53 -14.45
N GLU A 10 -10.86 -20.39 -13.50
CA GLU A 10 -10.03 -20.02 -12.35
C GLU A 10 -8.66 -19.46 -12.73
N SER A 11 -8.13 -19.87 -13.89
CA SER A 11 -6.87 -19.33 -14.40
C SER A 11 -6.97 -17.85 -14.83
N GLY A 12 -8.18 -17.39 -15.20
CA GLY A 12 -8.46 -16.00 -15.59
C GLY A 12 -8.97 -15.11 -14.45
N LEU A 13 -9.24 -15.68 -13.26
CA LEU A 13 -9.68 -14.91 -12.11
C LEU A 13 -8.56 -14.07 -11.51
N ARG A 14 -8.91 -12.91 -10.96
CA ARG A 14 -7.98 -12.09 -10.19
C ARG A 14 -7.46 -12.88 -8.98
N PRO A 15 -6.18 -12.73 -8.57
CA PRO A 15 -5.59 -13.56 -7.52
C PRO A 15 -6.32 -13.52 -6.16
N ASP A 16 -6.87 -12.38 -5.78
CA ASP A 16 -7.66 -12.18 -4.56
C ASP A 16 -8.97 -12.98 -4.58
N ILE A 17 -9.68 -12.93 -5.70
CA ILE A 17 -10.92 -13.71 -5.92
C ILE A 17 -10.59 -15.20 -5.98
N LYS A 18 -9.53 -15.55 -6.72
CA LYS A 18 -9.06 -16.94 -6.85
C LYS A 18 -8.71 -17.55 -5.50
N HIS A 19 -8.04 -16.80 -4.63
CA HIS A 19 -7.70 -17.30 -3.29
C HIS A 19 -8.97 -17.59 -2.48
N LEU A 20 -9.95 -16.69 -2.52
CA LEU A 20 -11.21 -16.84 -1.76
C LEU A 20 -12.05 -18.03 -2.27
N ILE A 21 -12.13 -18.18 -3.60
CA ILE A 21 -12.86 -19.26 -4.27
C ILE A 21 -12.13 -20.60 -4.12
N GLY A 22 -10.80 -20.61 -4.17
CA GLY A 22 -9.98 -21.83 -4.11
C GLY A 22 -10.18 -22.65 -2.84
N PHE A 23 -10.53 -22.01 -1.71
CA PHE A 23 -10.88 -22.73 -0.47
C PHE A 23 -12.21 -23.48 -0.55
N SER A 24 -13.11 -23.06 -1.46
CA SER A 24 -14.46 -23.62 -1.55
C SER A 24 -14.55 -24.91 -2.39
N GLN A 25 -13.45 -25.34 -3.04
CA GLN A 25 -13.35 -26.58 -3.84
C GLN A 25 -14.58 -26.85 -4.74
N ILE A 26 -15.01 -25.86 -5.51
CA ILE A 26 -16.23 -25.94 -6.32
C ILE A 26 -15.93 -26.71 -7.60
N ARG A 27 -16.78 -27.69 -7.91
CA ARG A 27 -16.65 -28.54 -9.11
C ARG A 27 -17.67 -28.23 -10.20
N ASP A 28 -18.78 -27.60 -9.82
CA ASP A 28 -19.83 -27.14 -10.72
C ASP A 28 -19.51 -25.77 -11.31
N PHE A 29 -19.57 -25.67 -12.63
CA PHE A 29 -19.18 -24.46 -13.34
C PHE A 29 -20.15 -23.30 -13.09
N ALA A 30 -21.46 -23.56 -13.03
CA ALA A 30 -22.45 -22.51 -12.81
C ALA A 30 -22.27 -21.86 -11.43
N THR A 31 -22.11 -22.69 -10.40
CA THR A 31 -21.84 -22.26 -9.03
C THR A 31 -20.50 -21.53 -8.91
N LEU A 32 -19.46 -21.97 -9.62
CA LEU A 32 -18.17 -21.30 -9.64
C LEU A 32 -18.28 -19.87 -10.18
N VAL A 33 -18.97 -19.70 -11.31
CA VAL A 33 -19.18 -18.41 -11.94
C VAL A 33 -19.99 -17.49 -11.01
N ASP A 34 -21.10 -17.97 -10.46
CA ASP A 34 -21.95 -17.20 -9.54
C ASP A 34 -21.17 -16.70 -8.31
N LYS A 35 -20.49 -17.62 -7.61
CA LYS A 35 -19.69 -17.26 -6.42
C LYS A 35 -18.54 -16.33 -6.76
N SER A 36 -17.89 -16.51 -7.92
CA SER A 36 -16.81 -15.62 -8.35
C SER A 36 -17.29 -14.19 -8.57
N GLY A 37 -18.50 -14.02 -9.13
CA GLY A 37 -19.13 -12.71 -9.31
C GLY A 37 -19.45 -12.04 -7.97
N ILE A 38 -20.04 -12.80 -7.04
CA ILE A 38 -20.32 -12.30 -5.68
C ILE A 38 -19.03 -11.86 -4.97
N CYS A 39 -17.95 -12.61 -5.11
CA CYS A 39 -16.66 -12.28 -4.49
C CYS A 39 -15.99 -11.04 -5.11
N ASP A 40 -16.12 -10.82 -6.43
CA ASP A 40 -15.64 -9.59 -7.07
C ASP A 40 -16.38 -8.36 -6.55
N ASP A 41 -17.71 -8.47 -6.45
CA ASP A 41 -18.58 -7.41 -5.96
C ASP A 41 -18.29 -7.06 -4.49
N ASP A 42 -18.13 -8.07 -3.63
CA ASP A 42 -17.73 -7.85 -2.23
C ASP A 42 -16.35 -7.18 -2.13
N GLY A 43 -15.37 -7.64 -2.92
CA GLY A 43 -14.04 -7.04 -2.97
C GLY A 43 -14.07 -5.57 -3.40
N ARG A 44 -14.91 -5.23 -4.37
CA ARG A 44 -15.14 -3.85 -4.83
C ARG A 44 -15.85 -3.00 -3.77
N ALA A 45 -16.89 -3.52 -3.14
CA ALA A 45 -17.64 -2.83 -2.09
C ALA A 45 -16.73 -2.52 -0.89
N LYS A 46 -15.96 -3.50 -0.44
CA LYS A 46 -14.96 -3.35 0.62
C LYS A 46 -13.94 -2.27 0.28
N THR A 47 -13.38 -2.31 -0.93
CA THR A 47 -12.40 -1.31 -1.38
C THR A 47 -13.00 0.09 -1.44
N SER A 48 -14.24 0.23 -1.93
CA SER A 48 -14.97 1.50 -1.98
C SER A 48 -15.18 2.08 -0.57
N TYR A 49 -15.63 1.26 0.38
CA TYR A 49 -15.84 1.66 1.77
C TYR A 49 -14.56 2.21 2.42
N TYR A 50 -13.45 1.48 2.34
CA TYR A 50 -12.19 1.92 2.95
C TYR A 50 -11.58 3.15 2.25
N LYS A 51 -11.73 3.28 0.92
CA LYS A 51 -11.36 4.51 0.20
C LYS A 51 -12.15 5.71 0.71
N ALA A 52 -13.48 5.60 0.76
CA ALA A 52 -14.34 6.67 1.27
C ALA A 52 -14.02 7.04 2.73
N MET A 53 -13.67 6.05 3.56
CA MET A 53 -13.25 6.27 4.94
C MET A 53 -11.88 6.97 5.04
N SER A 54 -10.93 6.61 4.17
CA SER A 54 -9.61 7.23 4.10
C SER A 54 -9.68 8.67 3.59
N ASP A 55 -10.49 8.95 2.57
CA ASP A 55 -10.62 10.30 1.98
C ASP A 55 -11.22 11.30 2.97
N LYS A 56 -12.19 10.85 3.80
CA LYS A 56 -12.72 11.67 4.91
C LYS A 56 -11.67 11.96 5.98
N ARG A 57 -10.70 11.05 6.17
CA ARG A 57 -9.60 11.20 7.12
C ARG A 57 -8.41 12.00 6.55
N GLY A 58 -8.33 12.12 5.22
CA GLY A 58 -7.27 12.83 4.48
C GLY A 58 -7.45 14.34 4.32
N LYS A 59 -8.63 14.91 4.64
CA LYS A 59 -8.85 16.37 4.64
C LYS A 59 -8.33 17.09 5.90
N GLY A 60 -7.59 16.39 6.76
CA GLY A 60 -6.81 16.96 7.85
C GLY A 60 -5.34 17.13 7.48
N GLN A 61 -5.04 17.84 6.39
CA GLN A 61 -3.69 18.35 6.15
C GLN A 61 -3.34 19.53 7.07
N ASP A 62 -4.18 19.86 8.05
CA ASP A 62 -3.75 20.54 9.27
C ASP A 62 -3.11 19.56 10.27
N ARG A 63 -2.22 18.70 9.77
CA ARG A 63 -1.06 18.27 10.58
C ARG A 63 0.04 19.31 10.41
N GLY A 64 -0.34 20.58 10.55
CA GLY A 64 0.59 21.64 10.86
C GLY A 64 1.42 21.18 12.04
N LYS A 65 2.73 21.11 11.84
CA LYS A 65 3.71 20.71 12.86
C LYS A 65 3.34 21.38 14.19
N PRO A 66 3.02 20.66 15.28
CA PRO A 66 2.55 21.30 16.51
C PRO A 66 3.59 22.19 17.20
N TYR A 67 4.85 22.16 16.76
CA TYR A 67 5.88 23.07 17.24
C TYR A 67 6.78 23.53 16.09
N TYR A 68 6.33 24.54 15.35
CA TYR A 68 7.26 25.48 14.71
C TYR A 68 7.29 26.77 15.52
N ASN A 69 7.87 26.70 16.72
CA ASN A 69 8.22 27.88 17.49
C ASN A 69 9.47 27.59 18.32
N ARG A 70 10.64 27.66 17.65
CA ARG A 70 11.86 28.11 18.32
C ARG A 70 12.75 28.82 17.32
N GLY A 71 12.69 30.16 17.33
CA GLY A 71 13.73 31.02 16.77
C GLY A 71 13.36 31.81 15.52
N LYS A 72 12.51 32.83 15.66
CA LYS A 72 12.83 34.13 15.01
C LYS A 72 14.06 34.66 15.77
N ARG A 73 15.12 35.21 15.20
CA ARG A 73 15.43 35.72 13.86
C ARG A 73 16.96 35.86 13.80
N GLY A 74 17.58 35.63 12.65
CA GLY A 74 18.97 36.02 12.45
C GLY A 74 19.55 35.52 11.13
N VAL A 75 19.58 36.42 10.15
CA VAL A 75 20.52 36.45 9.02
C VAL A 75 20.30 35.42 7.90
N GLU A 76 19.67 35.94 6.85
CA GLU A 76 20.17 35.98 5.47
C GLU A 76 20.62 34.69 4.75
N SER A 77 20.00 34.52 3.59
CA SER A 77 20.60 34.12 2.32
C SER A 77 21.20 32.71 2.14
N SER A 78 20.67 32.08 1.09
CA SER A 78 21.38 31.25 0.11
C SER A 78 22.03 29.93 0.57
N GLY A 79 21.46 28.83 0.08
CA GLY A 79 22.25 27.71 -0.43
C GLY A 79 22.81 26.71 0.58
N GLY A 80 22.25 25.48 0.54
CA GLY A 80 23.00 24.24 0.72
C GLY A 80 23.54 23.89 2.11
N ARG A 81 23.25 22.66 2.56
CA ARG A 81 24.26 21.63 2.88
C ARG A 81 23.61 20.47 3.63
N LYS A 82 23.53 19.34 2.94
CA LYS A 82 23.53 18.00 3.53
C LYS A 82 24.80 17.87 4.38
N LYS A 83 24.69 17.81 5.71
CA LYS A 83 25.79 17.36 6.57
C LYS A 83 25.55 15.90 6.93
N ASN A 84 25.89 15.01 5.99
CA ASN A 84 26.46 13.73 6.40
C ASN A 84 27.97 13.95 6.32
N SER A 85 28.61 14.14 7.46
CA SER A 85 30.05 13.91 7.59
C SER A 85 30.16 12.50 8.14
N GLY A 86 30.08 11.51 7.25
CA GLY A 86 30.19 10.11 7.63
C GLY A 86 31.49 9.87 8.40
N GLN A 87 31.39 9.12 9.49
CA GLN A 87 32.50 8.64 10.29
C GLN A 87 33.30 7.56 9.53
N CYS A 88 34.62 7.52 9.73
CA CYS A 88 35.46 6.47 9.17
C CYS A 88 35.05 5.10 9.73
N TYR A 89 34.83 4.09 8.88
CA TYR A 89 34.40 2.75 9.32
C TYR A 89 35.49 1.99 10.09
N LYS A 90 36.75 2.42 9.96
CA LYS A 90 37.89 1.79 10.63
C LYS A 90 38.25 2.43 11.96
N CYS A 91 38.11 3.76 12.12
CA CYS A 91 38.51 4.46 13.35
C CYS A 91 37.39 5.28 14.04
N GLY A 92 36.21 5.44 13.43
CA GLY A 92 35.07 6.13 14.03
C GLY A 92 35.17 7.66 14.12
N GLU A 93 36.30 8.27 13.72
CA GLU A 93 36.44 9.73 13.74
C GLU A 93 35.72 10.43 12.59
N MET A 94 35.19 11.63 12.84
CA MET A 94 34.62 12.51 11.82
C MET A 94 35.72 13.31 11.13
N GLY A 95 35.76 13.26 9.80
CA GLY A 95 36.70 14.06 9.00
C GLY A 95 37.24 13.36 7.76
N HIS A 96 37.14 12.03 7.70
CA HIS A 96 37.51 11.24 6.53
C HIS A 96 36.64 9.98 6.39
N LYS A 97 36.53 9.46 5.16
CA LYS A 97 35.98 8.13 4.88
C LYS A 97 37.12 7.29 4.30
N SER A 98 37.55 6.27 5.03
CA SER A 98 38.41 5.20 4.51
C SER A 98 37.63 3.91 4.45
#